data_AF-A0A7L8GEK1-F1
#
_entry.id   AF-A0A7L8GEK1-F1
#
_cell.length_a   1.000
_cell.length_b   1.000
_cell.length_c   1.000
_cell.angle_alpha   90.00
_cell.angle_beta   90.00
_cell.angle_gamma   90.00
#
_symmetry.space_group_name_H-M   'P 1'
#
loop_
_entity.id
_entity.type
_entity.pdbx_description
1 polymer ?
#
loop_
_entity_poly.entity_id
_entity_poly.type
_entity_poly.pdbx_seq_one_letter_code
_entity_poly.pdbx_strand_id
1 'polypeptide(L)' 'FIVLTTSGGIMDHEEARRKHLGGKILGFF' A
#
# COMPACT_ATOMS: atom_id res chain seq x y z
N PHE A 1 -3.64 6.80 8.17
CA PHE A 1 -3.44 6.37 6.78
C PHE A 1 -2.07 5.72 6.67
N ILE A 2 -1.99 4.49 6.15
CA ILE A 2 -0.70 3.82 5.85
C ILE A 2 -0.50 3.82 4.34
N VAL A 3 0.66 4.29 3.89
CA VAL A 3 1.06 4.27 2.48
C VAL A 3 2.08 3.15 2.26
N LEU A 4 1.87 2.38 1.20
CA LEU A 4 2.66 1.21 0.84
C LEU A 4 3.29 1.39 -0.55
N THR A 5 4.53 0.93 -0.70
CA THR A 5 5.12 0.60 -2.01
C THR A 5 4.77 -0.84 -2.34
N THR A 6 4.04 -1.07 -3.42
CA THR A 6 3.63 -2.41 -3.91
C THR A 6 4.20 -2.66 -5.30
N SER A 7 4.08 -3.89 -5.82
CA SER A 7 4.41 -4.20 -7.22
C SER A 7 3.53 -3.46 -8.24
N GLY A 8 2.37 -2.94 -7.81
CA GLY A 8 1.44 -2.14 -8.62
C GLY A 8 1.59 -0.63 -8.43
N GLY A 9 2.63 -0.15 -7.73
CA GLY A 9 2.87 1.27 -7.43
C GLY A 9 2.63 1.65 -5.97
N ILE A 10 2.61 2.96 -5.70
CA ILE A 10 2.37 3.53 -4.36
C ILE A 10 0.86 3.70 -4.16
N MET A 11 0.33 3.21 -3.03
CA MET A 11 -1.09 3.30 -2.69
C MET A 11 -1.31 3.21 -1.18
N ASP A 12 -2.54 3.44 -0.72
CA ASP A 12 -2.89 3.20 0.68
C ASP A 12 -3.16 1.70 0.98
N HIS A 13 -3.16 1.36 2.27
CA HIS A 13 -3.43 0.01 2.74
C HIS A 13 -4.82 -0.56 2.38
N GLU A 14 -5.84 0.26 2.19
CA GLU A 14 -7.18 -0.21 1.80
C GLU A 14 -7.19 -0.64 0.33
N GLU A 15 -6.58 0.17 -0.54
CA GLU A 15 -6.40 -0.16 -1.95
C GLU A 15 -5.53 -1.41 -2.11
N ALA A 16 -4.43 -1.51 -1.37
CA ALA A 16 -3.56 -2.68 -1.38
C ALA A 16 -4.31 -3.95 -0.95
N ARG A 17 -5.13 -3.88 0.11
CA ARG A 17 -5.96 -5.00 0.56
C ARG A 17 -6.97 -5.41 -0.51
N ARG A 18 -7.67 -4.44 -1.11
CA ARG A 18 -8.66 -4.70 -2.18
C ARG A 18 -8.04 -5.36 -3.41
N LYS A 19 -6.81 -5.00 -3.75
CA LYS A 19 -6.06 -5.55 -4.88
C LYS A 19 -5.26 -6.82 -4.55
N HIS A 20 -5.28 -7.28 -3.30
CA HIS A 20 -4.45 -8.40 -2.81
C HIS A 20 -2.95 -8.20 -3.07
N LEU A 21 -2.49 -6.96 -2.93
CA LEU A 21 -1.09 -6.61 -3.09
C LEU A 21 -0.40 -6.49 -1.74
N GLY A 22 0.70 -7.21 -1.57
CA GLY A 22 1.66 -6.94 -0.52
C GLY A 22 2.53 -5.73 -0.86
N GLY A 23 3.20 -5.18 0.15
CA GLY A 23 4.09 -4.04 -0.05
C GLY A 23 4.92 -3.74 1.19
N LYS A 24 5.83 -2.78 1.04
CA LYS A 24 6.59 -2.22 2.16
C LYS A 24 5.97 -0.89 2.57
N ILE A 25 5.94 -0.62 3.87
CA ILE A 25 5.48 0.67 4.40
C ILE A 25 6.42 1.77 3.90
N LEU A 26 5.84 2.76 3.22
CA LEU A 26 6.53 3.98 2.81
C LEU A 26 6.44 5.04 3.91
N GLY A 27 5.30 5.11 4.60
CA GLY A 27 5.06 6.03 5.70
C GLY A 27 3.62 5.97 6.21
N PHE A 28 3.32 6.76 7.23
CA PHE A 28 1.99 6.91 7.80
C PHE A 28 1.73 8.37 8.18
N PHE A 29 0.47 8.78 8.09
CA PHE A 29 -0.05 10.09 8.49
C PHE A 29 -1.49 9.97 8.99
#